data_AF-A0AB37JDA0-F1
#
_entry.id   AF-A0AB37JDA0-F1
#
_cell.length_a   1.000
_cell.length_b   1.000
_cell.length_c   1.000
_cell.angle_alpha   90.00
_cell.angle_beta   90.00
_cell.angle_gamma   90.00
#
_symmetry.space_group_name_H-M   'P 1'
#
loop_
_entity.id
_entity.type
_entity.pdbx_description
1 polymer ?
#
loop_
_entity_poly.entity_id
_entity_poly.type
_entity_poly.pdbx_seq_one_letter_code
_entity_poly.pdbx_strand_id
1 'polypeptide(L)'
;MGEIKMLKTPRKLKKMLILPCMCSITFYLGSQIMTYTEAAFIHETKVEAALSTAIIFPKTVNTFKEQAEQHKQFIEHEYGAMKEKLAVTSIKEIEQAITIWKQGREKIVSEKEALQNVYTEIEGPYNQIQEELKVNKSKSIQQVALYVNEGFHSIKDKRDYIEKEISLQAIDEQIQALDKQLKDAIDAEKKAEEQKKAEEQKKVEEQKKAEEQKKVEEQKKAEEQKKVEEQKKAEEQKKVEEQKKAEDQKKEEEQKQVETVKKSE
;
A
#
# COMPACT_ATOMS: atom_id res chain seq x y z
N MET A 1 -23.45 92.28 -84.95
CA MET A 1 -22.25 92.89 -84.32
C MET A 1 -21.43 91.74 -83.78
N GLY A 2 -20.20 91.44 -84.13
CA GLY A 2 -19.19 92.00 -85.02
C GLY A 2 -18.01 91.03 -84.89
N GLU A 3 -17.33 90.73 -85.99
CA GLU A 3 -16.11 89.91 -86.01
C GLU A 3 -15.05 90.47 -85.06
N ILE A 4 -14.23 89.62 -84.41
CA ILE A 4 -12.75 89.77 -84.36
C ILE A 4 -12.09 88.38 -84.28
N LYS A 5 -11.30 88.06 -85.33
CA LYS A 5 -10.28 86.99 -85.39
C LYS A 5 -9.02 87.41 -84.62
N MET A 6 -8.34 86.47 -83.95
CA MET A 6 -6.86 86.41 -83.79
C MET A 6 -6.44 84.93 -83.67
N LEU A 7 -5.91 84.30 -84.73
CA LEU A 7 -4.50 84.19 -85.18
C LEU A 7 -3.63 83.12 -84.44
N LYS A 8 -3.45 81.97 -85.12
CA LYS A 8 -2.30 81.02 -85.25
C LYS A 8 -1.41 80.72 -84.02
N THR A 9 -1.11 79.44 -83.70
CA THR A 9 -0.11 78.61 -84.44
C THR A 9 -0.35 77.08 -84.30
N PRO A 10 -0.21 76.26 -85.37
CA PRO A 10 -0.16 74.81 -85.22
C PRO A 10 1.27 74.32 -84.90
N ARG A 11 1.45 73.62 -83.78
CA ARG A 11 2.69 72.87 -83.51
C ARG A 11 2.78 71.69 -84.48
N LYS A 12 3.84 71.65 -85.28
CA LYS A 12 4.16 70.49 -86.14
C LYS A 12 4.47 69.28 -85.26
N LEU A 13 3.51 68.36 -85.07
CA LEU A 13 3.79 67.04 -84.53
C LEU A 13 4.51 66.24 -85.63
N LYS A 14 5.82 66.01 -85.45
CA LYS A 14 6.54 65.02 -86.25
C LYS A 14 5.90 63.66 -85.93
N LYS A 15 5.35 62.98 -86.95
CA LYS A 15 4.95 61.58 -86.84
C LYS A 15 6.21 60.75 -86.60
N MET A 16 6.58 60.56 -85.33
CA MET A 16 7.60 59.59 -84.95
C MET A 16 6.85 58.28 -84.74
N LEU A 17 6.87 57.42 -85.77
CA LEU A 17 6.41 56.05 -85.65
C LEU A 17 7.36 55.35 -84.67
N ILE A 18 6.96 55.29 -83.40
CA ILE A 18 7.63 54.45 -82.40
C ILE A 18 7.21 53.03 -82.75
N LEU A 19 8.05 52.34 -83.53
CA LEU A 19 7.89 50.92 -83.81
C LEU A 19 8.10 50.19 -82.47
N PRO A 20 7.05 49.60 -81.86
CA PRO A 20 7.24 48.86 -80.62
C PRO A 20 8.12 47.66 -80.98
N CYS A 21 9.26 47.54 -80.28
CA CYS A 21 10.19 46.44 -80.47
C CYS A 21 9.42 45.11 -80.36
N MET A 22 9.56 44.23 -81.35
CA MET A 22 8.89 42.91 -81.37
C MET A 22 9.14 42.13 -80.06
N CYS A 23 10.30 42.32 -79.42
CA CYS A 23 10.64 41.70 -78.14
C CYS A 23 9.69 42.11 -76.99
N SER A 24 9.15 43.32 -77.02
CA SER A 24 8.22 43.84 -76.02
C SER A 24 6.82 43.25 -76.18
N ILE A 25 6.41 43.02 -77.43
CA ILE A 25 5.12 42.42 -77.75
C ILE A 25 5.12 40.93 -77.40
N THR A 26 6.22 40.20 -77.68
CA THR A 26 6.35 38.78 -77.29
C THR A 26 6.43 38.59 -75.78
N PHE A 27 7.10 39.49 -75.06
CA PHE A 27 7.13 39.43 -73.59
C PHE A 27 5.75 39.71 -72.97
N TYR A 28 5.01 40.70 -73.49
CA TYR A 28 3.67 41.04 -73.01
C TYR A 28 2.63 39.96 -73.31
N LEU A 29 2.68 39.37 -74.52
CA LEU A 29 1.85 38.22 -74.86
C LEU A 29 2.25 36.96 -74.06
N GLY A 30 3.56 36.76 -73.82
CA GLY A 30 4.06 35.70 -72.95
C GLY A 30 3.61 35.84 -71.49
N SER A 31 3.62 37.06 -70.94
CA SER A 31 3.11 37.30 -69.57
C SER A 31 1.60 37.09 -69.48
N GLN A 32 0.84 37.45 -70.53
CA GLN A 32 -0.59 37.15 -70.57
C GLN A 32 -0.85 35.64 -70.64
N ILE A 33 -0.16 34.91 -71.51
CA ILE A 33 -0.30 33.43 -71.60
C ILE A 33 0.06 32.76 -70.26
N MET A 34 1.12 33.20 -69.57
CA MET A 34 1.46 32.66 -68.23
C MET A 34 0.35 32.92 -67.20
N THR A 35 -0.21 34.13 -67.18
CA THR A 35 -1.33 34.47 -66.27
C THR A 35 -2.61 33.71 -66.61
N TYR A 36 -2.85 33.38 -67.88
CA TYR A 36 -4.00 32.58 -68.29
C TYR A 36 -3.77 31.07 -68.05
N THR A 37 -2.52 30.59 -68.04
CA THR A 37 -2.19 29.21 -67.62
C THR A 37 -2.22 29.01 -66.11
N GLU A 38 -2.01 30.05 -65.29
CA GLU A 38 -2.26 29.96 -63.84
C GLU A 38 -3.78 29.94 -63.53
N ALA A 39 -4.60 30.66 -64.31
CA ALA A 39 -6.05 30.71 -64.08
C ALA A 39 -6.84 29.54 -64.70
N ALA A 40 -6.31 28.85 -65.72
CA ALA A 40 -7.00 27.73 -66.38
C ALA A 40 -6.93 26.39 -65.62
N PHE A 41 -6.18 26.30 -64.53
CA PHE A 41 -6.22 25.16 -63.60
C PHE A 41 -7.19 25.36 -62.42
N ILE A 42 -8.02 26.40 -62.48
CA ILE A 42 -9.09 26.67 -61.50
C ILE A 42 -10.45 26.50 -62.18
N HIS A 43 -10.67 25.37 -62.85
CA HIS A 43 -12.02 24.93 -63.16
C HIS A 43 -12.13 23.43 -62.88
N GLU A 44 -12.78 23.14 -61.76
CA GLU A 44 -13.43 21.85 -61.45
C GLU A 44 -12.55 20.59 -61.45
N THR A 45 -11.47 20.66 -60.70
CA THR A 45 -11.40 19.73 -59.57
C THR A 45 -11.12 20.54 -58.32
N LYS A 46 -12.18 21.20 -57.81
CA LYS A 46 -12.38 21.16 -56.37
C LYS A 46 -12.59 19.68 -56.08
N VAL A 47 -11.49 18.93 -55.99
CA VAL A 47 -11.49 17.77 -55.11
C VAL A 47 -11.88 18.45 -53.82
N GLU A 48 -13.16 18.35 -53.46
CA GLU A 48 -13.50 18.50 -52.08
C GLU A 48 -12.60 17.47 -51.43
N ALA A 49 -11.49 17.96 -50.90
CA ALA A 49 -10.91 17.42 -49.71
C ALA A 49 -11.94 17.60 -48.57
N ALA A 50 -13.16 17.12 -48.78
CA ALA A 50 -13.83 16.23 -47.86
C ALA A 50 -13.02 14.91 -47.80
N LEU A 51 -11.70 15.01 -47.57
CA LEU A 51 -11.10 14.20 -46.54
C LEU A 51 -11.95 14.56 -45.33
N SER A 52 -13.03 13.81 -45.13
CA SER A 52 -13.73 13.73 -43.86
C SER A 52 -12.62 13.51 -42.87
N THR A 53 -12.20 14.58 -42.19
CA THR A 53 -11.13 14.54 -41.22
C THR A 53 -11.70 13.70 -40.10
N ALA A 54 -11.43 12.39 -40.16
CA ALA A 54 -11.95 11.44 -39.20
C ALA A 54 -11.55 11.94 -37.82
N ILE A 55 -12.54 12.17 -36.96
CA ILE A 55 -12.36 12.72 -35.61
C ILE A 55 -11.36 11.88 -34.81
N ILE A 56 -11.36 10.57 -35.07
CA ILE A 56 -10.40 9.61 -34.55
C ILE A 56 -10.21 8.49 -35.56
N PHE A 57 -8.99 8.00 -35.73
CA PHE A 57 -8.70 6.90 -36.65
C PHE A 57 -9.05 5.53 -36.03
N PRO A 58 -9.45 4.54 -36.85
CA PRO A 58 -9.73 3.18 -36.35
C PRO A 58 -8.58 2.56 -35.56
N LYS A 59 -7.33 2.82 -35.98
CA LYS A 59 -6.13 2.34 -35.28
C LYS A 59 -6.05 2.89 -33.86
N THR A 60 -6.36 4.17 -33.67
CA THR A 60 -6.36 4.80 -32.34
C THR A 60 -7.42 4.19 -31.44
N VAL A 61 -8.62 3.92 -31.97
CA VAL A 61 -9.69 3.23 -31.23
C VAL A 61 -9.26 1.82 -30.83
N ASN A 62 -8.58 1.08 -31.71
CA ASN A 62 -8.04 -0.23 -31.36
C ASN A 62 -6.97 -0.15 -30.26
N THR A 63 -6.08 0.85 -30.32
CA THR A 63 -5.11 1.10 -29.24
C THR A 63 -5.79 1.33 -27.90
N PHE A 64 -6.85 2.15 -27.87
CA PHE A 64 -7.63 2.37 -26.64
C PHE A 64 -8.31 1.09 -26.14
N LYS A 65 -8.87 0.27 -27.04
CA LYS A 65 -9.46 -1.03 -26.66
C LYS A 65 -8.41 -1.96 -26.04
N GLU A 66 -7.22 -2.02 -26.62
CA GLU A 66 -6.10 -2.83 -26.12
C GLU A 66 -5.61 -2.33 -24.77
N GLN A 67 -5.42 -1.02 -24.60
CA GLN A 67 -5.04 -0.42 -23.31
C GLN A 67 -6.09 -0.71 -22.23
N ALA A 68 -7.38 -0.52 -22.53
CA ALA A 68 -8.45 -0.81 -21.59
C ALA A 68 -8.50 -2.29 -21.19
N GLU A 69 -8.23 -3.22 -22.12
CA GLU A 69 -8.13 -4.65 -21.81
C GLU A 69 -6.91 -4.95 -20.93
N GLN A 70 -5.76 -4.33 -21.19
CA GLN A 70 -4.55 -4.49 -20.38
C GLN A 70 -4.77 -4.02 -18.94
N HIS A 71 -5.33 -2.82 -18.75
CA HIS A 71 -5.65 -2.30 -17.42
C HIS A 71 -6.65 -3.21 -16.69
N LYS A 72 -7.71 -3.66 -17.38
CA LYS A 72 -8.68 -4.62 -16.81
C LYS A 72 -7.98 -5.90 -16.33
N GLN A 73 -7.19 -6.54 -17.19
CA GLN A 73 -6.51 -7.80 -16.86
C GLN A 73 -5.53 -7.64 -15.70
N PHE A 74 -4.78 -6.53 -15.66
CA PHE A 74 -3.87 -6.24 -14.57
C PHE A 74 -4.62 -6.12 -13.24
N ILE A 75 -5.72 -5.37 -13.22
CA ILE A 75 -6.53 -5.19 -12.01
C ILE A 75 -7.11 -6.54 -11.54
N GLU A 76 -7.65 -7.36 -12.44
CA GLU A 76 -8.16 -8.70 -12.12
C GLU A 76 -7.06 -9.60 -11.54
N HIS A 77 -5.87 -9.58 -12.14
CA HIS A 77 -4.72 -10.35 -11.69
C HIS A 77 -4.26 -9.94 -10.29
N GLU A 78 -4.00 -8.65 -10.05
CA GLU A 78 -3.57 -8.17 -8.73
C GLU A 78 -4.63 -8.45 -7.66
N TYR A 79 -5.91 -8.27 -7.98
CA TYR A 79 -6.99 -8.55 -7.04
C TYR A 79 -7.10 -10.03 -6.70
N GLY A 80 -6.96 -10.92 -7.70
CA GLY A 80 -6.90 -12.37 -7.49
C GLY A 80 -5.71 -12.76 -6.61
N ALA A 81 -4.52 -12.25 -6.90
CA ALA A 81 -3.30 -12.54 -6.15
C ALA A 81 -3.37 -12.09 -4.68
N MET A 82 -4.07 -10.98 -4.39
CA MET A 82 -4.32 -10.55 -3.01
C MET A 82 -5.23 -11.51 -2.26
N LYS A 83 -6.27 -12.05 -2.91
CA LYS A 83 -7.24 -12.97 -2.29
C LYS A 83 -6.64 -14.32 -1.93
N GLU A 84 -5.74 -14.85 -2.74
CA GLU A 84 -5.12 -16.16 -2.47
C GLU A 84 -4.31 -16.18 -1.16
N LYS A 85 -3.84 -15.02 -0.69
CA LYS A 85 -2.99 -14.89 0.50
C LYS A 85 -3.75 -14.59 1.79
N LEU A 86 -5.06 -14.87 1.84
CA LEU A 86 -5.91 -14.60 3.00
C LEU A 86 -5.77 -15.62 4.15
N ALA A 87 -5.21 -16.80 3.91
CA ALA A 87 -5.00 -17.80 4.96
C ALA A 87 -3.80 -17.41 5.84
N VAL A 88 -4.07 -16.66 6.92
CA VAL A 88 -3.06 -16.19 7.88
C VAL A 88 -3.25 -16.88 9.23
N THR A 89 -2.18 -17.45 9.78
CA THR A 89 -2.19 -18.21 11.04
C THR A 89 -1.25 -17.64 12.10
N SER A 90 -0.28 -16.81 11.70
CA SER A 90 0.67 -16.16 12.61
C SER A 90 0.65 -14.63 12.46
N ILE A 91 1.09 -13.92 13.51
CA ILE A 91 1.22 -12.46 13.51
C ILE A 91 2.05 -11.96 12.30
N LYS A 92 3.17 -12.63 12.02
CA LYS A 92 4.03 -12.30 10.88
C LYS A 92 3.33 -12.48 9.53
N GLU A 93 2.52 -13.51 9.38
CA GLU A 93 1.72 -13.73 8.17
C GLU A 93 0.64 -12.65 8.01
N ILE A 94 0.01 -12.23 9.13
CA ILE A 94 -0.98 -11.13 9.11
C ILE A 94 -0.31 -9.82 8.68
N GLU A 95 0.85 -9.46 9.23
CA GLU A 95 1.61 -8.26 8.84
C GLU A 95 1.99 -8.27 7.35
N GLN A 96 2.44 -9.42 6.85
CA GLN A 96 2.76 -9.60 5.43
C GLN A 96 1.51 -9.46 4.57
N ALA A 97 0.38 -10.05 4.97
CA ALA A 97 -0.88 -9.92 4.25
C ALA A 97 -1.34 -8.46 4.20
N ILE A 98 -1.31 -7.74 5.32
CA ILE A 98 -1.64 -6.30 5.36
C ILE A 98 -0.79 -5.51 4.37
N THR A 99 0.52 -5.77 4.33
CA THR A 99 1.44 -5.08 3.43
C THR A 99 1.09 -5.35 1.96
N ILE A 100 0.83 -6.62 1.62
CA ILE A 100 0.43 -7.02 0.27
C ILE A 100 -0.89 -6.36 -0.13
N TRP A 101 -1.88 -6.35 0.76
CA TRP A 101 -3.17 -5.76 0.48
C TRP A 101 -3.10 -4.24 0.32
N LYS A 102 -2.29 -3.55 1.14
CA LYS A 102 -2.05 -2.09 1.00
C LYS A 102 -1.36 -1.76 -0.33
N GLN A 103 -0.31 -2.50 -0.69
CA GLN A 103 0.40 -2.30 -1.96
C GLN A 103 -0.48 -2.63 -3.18
N GLY A 104 -1.20 -3.75 -3.15
CA GLY A 104 -2.09 -4.14 -4.24
C GLY A 104 -3.27 -3.16 -4.40
N ARG A 105 -3.79 -2.60 -3.30
CA ARG A 105 -4.78 -1.53 -3.35
C ARG A 105 -4.26 -0.31 -4.11
N GLU A 106 -3.05 0.16 -3.80
CA GLU A 106 -2.45 1.32 -4.48
C GLU A 106 -2.32 1.09 -5.97
N LYS A 107 -1.83 -0.09 -6.39
CA LYS A 107 -1.76 -0.47 -7.81
C LYS A 107 -3.14 -0.52 -8.48
N ILE A 108 -4.13 -1.10 -7.82
CA ILE A 108 -5.50 -1.14 -8.37
C ILE A 108 -6.07 0.26 -8.54
N VAL A 109 -5.81 1.17 -7.59
CA VAL A 109 -6.26 2.57 -7.70
C VAL A 109 -5.62 3.25 -8.92
N SER A 110 -4.31 3.15 -9.09
CA SER A 110 -3.63 3.76 -10.24
C SER A 110 -4.10 3.20 -11.57
N GLU A 111 -4.36 1.89 -11.65
CA GLU A 111 -4.79 1.24 -12.88
C GLU A 111 -6.26 1.51 -13.19
N LYS A 112 -7.11 1.65 -12.17
CA LYS A 112 -8.49 2.14 -12.34
C LYS A 112 -8.52 3.57 -12.88
N GLU A 113 -7.64 4.43 -12.38
CA GLU A 113 -7.50 5.79 -12.88
C GLU A 113 -7.01 5.79 -14.35
N ALA A 114 -6.03 4.96 -14.69
CA ALA A 114 -5.56 4.80 -16.07
C ALA A 114 -6.69 4.30 -17.00
N LEU A 115 -7.48 3.30 -16.58
CA LEU A 115 -8.64 2.83 -17.33
C LEU A 115 -9.71 3.91 -17.50
N GLN A 116 -9.94 4.72 -16.46
CA GLN A 116 -10.85 5.86 -16.53
C GLN A 116 -10.35 6.92 -17.52
N ASN A 117 -9.03 7.15 -17.59
CA ASN A 117 -8.44 8.07 -18.57
C ASN A 117 -8.63 7.57 -20.00
N VAL A 118 -8.45 6.27 -20.26
CA VAL A 118 -8.74 5.69 -21.58
C VAL A 118 -10.22 5.87 -21.95
N TYR A 119 -11.14 5.72 -20.99
CA TYR A 119 -12.56 5.99 -21.21
C TYR A 119 -12.82 7.46 -21.57
N THR A 120 -12.26 8.42 -20.84
CA THR A 120 -12.48 9.85 -21.10
C THR A 120 -11.88 10.29 -22.43
N GLU A 121 -10.76 9.69 -22.85
CA GLU A 121 -10.14 9.95 -24.16
C GLU A 121 -11.03 9.55 -25.33
N ILE A 122 -11.75 8.43 -25.24
CA ILE A 122 -12.67 8.00 -26.31
C ILE A 122 -14.07 8.65 -26.23
N GLU A 123 -14.45 9.15 -25.05
CA GLU A 123 -15.76 9.78 -24.81
C GLU A 123 -15.95 11.05 -25.67
N GLY A 124 -14.92 11.87 -25.83
CA GLY A 124 -14.96 13.06 -26.67
C GLY A 124 -15.30 12.75 -28.14
N PRO A 125 -14.49 11.93 -28.83
CA PRO A 125 -14.77 11.48 -30.20
C PRO A 125 -16.14 10.81 -30.36
N TYR A 126 -16.54 9.99 -29.38
CA TYR A 126 -17.85 9.35 -29.39
C TYR A 126 -19.00 10.37 -29.39
N ASN A 127 -18.95 11.35 -28.47
CA ASN A 127 -19.98 12.39 -28.37
C ASN A 127 -20.03 13.26 -29.63
N GLN A 128 -18.87 13.63 -30.17
CA GLN A 128 -18.82 14.42 -31.41
C GLN A 128 -19.47 13.67 -32.58
N ILE A 129 -19.18 12.37 -32.74
CA ILE A 129 -19.81 11.54 -33.77
C ILE A 129 -21.33 11.45 -33.58
N GLN A 130 -21.81 11.34 -32.33
CA GLN A 130 -23.26 11.32 -32.07
C GLN A 130 -23.93 12.61 -32.54
N GLU A 131 -23.30 13.77 -32.35
CA GLU A 131 -23.83 15.04 -32.84
C GLU A 131 -23.75 15.15 -34.37
N GLU A 132 -22.64 14.73 -34.99
CA GLU A 132 -22.48 14.76 -36.44
C GLU A 132 -23.49 13.87 -37.16
N LEU A 133 -23.81 12.69 -36.60
CA LEU A 133 -24.84 11.78 -37.14
C LEU A 133 -26.25 12.40 -37.17
N LYS A 134 -26.54 13.39 -36.31
CA LYS A 134 -27.83 14.11 -36.33
C LYS A 134 -27.94 15.00 -37.55
N VAL A 135 -26.82 15.58 -37.99
CA VAL A 135 -26.76 16.58 -39.06
C VAL A 135 -26.43 15.96 -40.42
N ASN A 136 -25.52 14.97 -40.45
CA ASN A 136 -24.99 14.37 -41.68
C ASN A 136 -24.99 12.85 -41.61
N LYS A 137 -25.70 12.21 -42.55
CA LYS A 137 -25.87 10.75 -42.65
C LYS A 137 -25.09 10.12 -43.80
N SER A 138 -24.00 10.76 -44.24
CA SER A 138 -23.15 10.20 -45.29
C SER A 138 -22.61 8.81 -44.90
N LYS A 139 -22.37 7.98 -45.92
CA LYS A 139 -21.81 6.63 -45.74
C LYS A 139 -20.46 6.66 -45.02
N SER A 140 -19.66 7.70 -45.25
CA SER A 140 -18.36 7.89 -44.59
C SER A 140 -18.50 8.12 -43.09
N ILE A 141 -19.42 9.00 -42.65
CA ILE A 141 -19.67 9.27 -41.22
C ILE A 141 -20.27 8.03 -40.55
N GLN A 142 -21.17 7.31 -41.23
CA GLN A 142 -21.70 6.04 -40.69
C GLN A 142 -20.59 5.02 -40.46
N GLN A 143 -19.65 4.90 -41.39
CA GLN A 143 -18.50 4.01 -41.23
C GLN A 143 -17.61 4.44 -40.05
N VAL A 144 -17.40 5.75 -39.88
CA VAL A 144 -16.68 6.31 -38.72
C VAL A 144 -17.38 5.98 -37.41
N ALA A 145 -18.69 6.17 -37.37
CA ALA A 145 -19.49 5.89 -36.19
C ALA A 145 -19.48 4.44 -35.76
N LEU A 146 -19.49 3.49 -36.71
CA LEU A 146 -19.49 2.07 -36.38
C LEU A 146 -18.30 1.69 -35.49
N TYR A 147 -17.07 2.04 -35.89
CA TYR A 147 -15.89 1.65 -35.11
C TYR A 147 -15.73 2.46 -33.82
N VAL A 148 -16.13 3.74 -33.79
CA VAL A 148 -16.04 4.54 -32.55
C VAL A 148 -17.08 4.10 -31.53
N ASN A 149 -18.31 3.81 -31.95
CA ASN A 149 -19.35 3.30 -31.05
C ASN A 149 -18.95 1.94 -30.46
N GLU A 150 -18.45 1.03 -31.31
CA GLU A 150 -17.96 -0.27 -30.86
C GLU A 150 -16.83 -0.11 -29.83
N GLY A 151 -15.84 0.74 -30.12
CA GLY A 151 -14.73 1.01 -29.21
C GLY A 151 -15.18 1.62 -27.88
N PHE A 152 -16.03 2.64 -27.94
CA PHE A 152 -16.54 3.33 -26.75
C PHE A 152 -17.29 2.37 -25.84
N HIS A 153 -18.25 1.62 -26.38
CA HIS A 153 -19.00 0.64 -25.59
C HIS A 153 -18.09 -0.46 -25.05
N SER A 154 -17.15 -0.97 -25.86
CA SER A 154 -16.20 -1.98 -25.41
C SER A 154 -15.32 -1.52 -24.24
N ILE A 155 -14.89 -0.25 -24.22
CA ILE A 155 -14.09 0.33 -23.14
C ILE A 155 -14.97 0.61 -21.91
N LYS A 156 -16.15 1.19 -22.14
CA LYS A 156 -17.14 1.46 -21.08
C LYS A 156 -17.52 0.19 -20.33
N ASP A 157 -17.83 -0.89 -21.05
CA ASP A 157 -18.24 -2.17 -20.46
C ASP A 157 -17.13 -2.74 -19.56
N LYS A 158 -15.84 -2.61 -19.95
CA LYS A 158 -14.71 -3.04 -19.12
C LYS A 158 -14.58 -2.22 -17.84
N ARG A 159 -14.70 -0.89 -17.96
CA ARG A 159 -14.68 0.01 -16.80
C ARG A 159 -15.81 -0.32 -15.84
N ASP A 160 -17.04 -0.41 -16.35
CA ASP A 160 -18.24 -0.68 -15.54
C ASP A 160 -18.16 -2.05 -14.85
N TYR A 161 -17.63 -3.05 -15.55
CA TYR A 161 -17.34 -4.36 -14.97
C TYR A 161 -16.33 -4.26 -13.81
N ILE A 162 -15.21 -3.56 -14.00
CA ILE A 162 -14.17 -3.41 -12.96
C ILE A 162 -14.71 -2.64 -11.74
N GLU A 163 -15.51 -1.59 -11.97
CA GLU A 163 -16.12 -0.81 -10.91
C GLU A 163 -17.11 -1.65 -10.07
N LYS A 164 -17.85 -2.54 -10.73
CA LYS A 164 -18.80 -3.46 -10.08
C LYS A 164 -18.12 -4.61 -9.35
N GLU A 165 -17.19 -5.32 -9.98
CA GLU A 165 -16.63 -6.57 -9.43
C GLU A 165 -15.51 -6.32 -8.41
N ILE A 166 -14.81 -5.19 -8.51
CA ILE A 166 -13.63 -4.90 -7.68
C ILE A 166 -13.86 -3.60 -6.93
N SER A 167 -14.54 -3.68 -5.79
CA SER A 167 -14.80 -2.50 -4.95
C SER A 167 -13.58 -2.12 -4.11
N LEU A 168 -13.14 -0.86 -4.22
CA LEU A 168 -12.08 -0.31 -3.36
C LEU A 168 -12.50 -0.29 -1.88
N GLN A 169 -13.79 -0.07 -1.61
CA GLN A 169 -14.33 -0.12 -0.27
C GLN A 169 -14.21 -1.53 0.33
N ALA A 170 -14.51 -2.58 -0.45
CA ALA A 170 -14.35 -3.96 0.02
C ALA A 170 -12.87 -4.31 0.31
N ILE A 171 -11.94 -3.75 -0.47
CA ILE A 171 -10.50 -3.88 -0.20
C ILE A 171 -10.13 -3.17 1.12
N ASP A 172 -10.65 -1.96 1.33
CA ASP A 172 -10.43 -1.19 2.57
C ASP A 172 -10.99 -1.90 3.80
N GLU A 173 -12.21 -2.45 3.71
CA GLU A 173 -12.83 -3.25 4.77
C GLU A 173 -11.99 -4.50 5.09
N GLN A 174 -11.44 -5.16 4.08
CA GLN A 174 -10.56 -6.31 4.29
C GLN A 174 -9.24 -5.93 4.97
N ILE A 175 -8.63 -4.81 4.57
CA ILE A 175 -7.43 -4.29 5.23
C ILE A 175 -7.72 -3.98 6.70
N GLN A 176 -8.85 -3.32 6.99
CA GLN A 176 -9.27 -3.02 8.36
C GLN A 176 -9.52 -4.30 9.17
N ALA A 177 -10.12 -5.32 8.57
CA ALA A 177 -10.32 -6.62 9.21
C ALA A 177 -8.99 -7.28 9.59
N LEU A 178 -8.00 -7.24 8.69
CA LEU A 178 -6.65 -7.76 8.96
C LEU A 178 -5.93 -6.95 10.05
N ASP A 179 -5.99 -5.61 10.00
CA ASP A 179 -5.40 -4.73 11.03
C ASP A 179 -6.03 -5.01 12.42
N LYS A 180 -7.34 -5.29 12.47
CA LYS A 180 -8.01 -5.71 13.70
C LYS A 180 -7.54 -7.08 14.17
N GLN A 181 -7.46 -8.07 13.29
CA GLN A 181 -6.94 -9.41 13.61
C GLN A 181 -5.51 -9.35 14.16
N LEU A 182 -4.66 -8.50 13.57
CA LEU A 182 -3.30 -8.27 14.04
C LEU A 182 -3.29 -7.76 15.48
N LYS A 183 -4.11 -6.74 15.77
CA LYS A 183 -4.21 -6.16 17.11
C LYS A 183 -4.67 -7.19 18.14
N ASP A 184 -5.73 -7.94 17.81
CA ASP A 184 -6.28 -8.97 18.70
C ASP A 184 -5.25 -10.09 18.96
N ALA A 185 -4.48 -10.50 17.95
CA ALA A 185 -3.42 -11.50 18.08
C ALA A 185 -2.27 -11.01 18.98
N ILE A 186 -1.81 -9.76 18.80
CA ILE A 186 -0.77 -9.15 19.63
C ILE A 186 -1.23 -9.04 21.09
N ASP A 187 -2.47 -8.61 21.32
CA ASP A 187 -3.01 -8.47 22.68
C ASP A 187 -3.19 -9.84 23.37
N ALA A 188 -3.54 -10.88 22.61
CA ALA A 188 -3.59 -12.25 23.12
C ALA A 188 -2.20 -12.79 23.51
N GLU A 189 -1.17 -12.53 22.69
CA GLU A 189 0.21 -12.93 22.98
C GLU A 189 0.75 -12.24 24.24
N LYS A 190 0.48 -10.93 24.40
CA LYS A 190 0.84 -10.18 25.62
C LYS A 190 0.19 -10.75 26.88
N LYS A 191 -1.12 -11.04 26.83
CA LYS A 191 -1.84 -11.64 27.97
C LYS A 191 -1.29 -13.02 28.32
N ALA A 192 -0.94 -13.83 27.32
CA ALA A 192 -0.32 -15.13 27.56
C ALA A 192 1.08 -15.00 28.19
N GLU A 193 1.86 -14.00 27.80
CA GLU A 193 3.17 -13.72 28.40
C GLU A 193 3.04 -13.23 29.85
N GLU A 194 2.08 -12.35 30.14
CA GLU A 194 1.77 -11.89 31.51
C GLU A 194 1.33 -13.05 32.41
N GLN A 195 0.49 -13.97 31.92
CA GLN A 195 0.09 -15.16 32.66
C GLN A 195 1.29 -16.07 32.98
N LYS A 196 2.19 -16.29 32.02
CA LYS A 196 3.40 -17.08 32.25
C LYS A 196 4.30 -16.44 33.31
N LYS A 197 4.50 -15.12 33.26
CA LYS A 197 5.27 -14.39 34.29
C LYS A 197 4.63 -14.49 35.67
N ALA A 198 3.30 -14.41 35.75
CA ALA A 198 2.58 -14.57 37.01
C ALA A 198 2.66 -15.99 37.58
N GLU A 199 2.59 -17.03 36.73
CA GLU A 199 2.82 -18.42 37.17
C GLU A 199 4.25 -18.66 37.63
N GLU A 200 5.24 -18.08 36.94
CA GLU A 200 6.65 -18.19 37.30
C GLU A 200 6.93 -17.51 38.65
N GLN A 201 6.35 -16.33 38.89
CA GLN A 201 6.42 -15.67 40.20
C GLN A 201 5.79 -16.49 41.32
N LYS A 202 4.63 -17.12 41.09
CA LYS A 202 4.00 -18.01 42.07
C LYS A 202 4.88 -19.21 42.40
N LYS A 203 5.49 -19.85 41.40
CA LYS A 203 6.42 -20.97 41.63
C LYS A 203 7.65 -20.56 42.45
N VAL A 204 8.20 -19.37 42.21
CA VAL A 204 9.34 -18.84 42.99
C VAL A 204 8.92 -18.52 44.43
N GLU A 205 7.74 -17.95 44.63
CA GLU A 205 7.22 -17.64 45.97
C GLU A 205 6.92 -18.92 46.78
N GLU A 206 6.38 -19.95 46.12
CA GLU A 206 6.11 -21.25 46.71
C GLU A 206 7.40 -21.99 47.11
N GLN A 207 8.44 -21.91 46.26
CA GLN A 207 9.78 -22.42 46.60
C GLN A 207 10.38 -21.70 47.82
N LYS A 208 10.25 -20.36 47.90
CA LYS A 208 10.74 -19.60 49.06
C LYS A 208 10.01 -19.98 50.34
N LYS A 209 8.68 -20.13 50.31
CA LYS A 209 7.90 -20.57 51.48
C LYS A 209 8.30 -21.98 51.93
N ALA A 210 8.55 -22.90 51.00
CA ALA A 210 9.03 -24.24 51.33
C ALA A 210 10.44 -24.25 51.95
N GLU A 211 11.33 -23.38 51.47
CA GLU A 211 12.68 -23.24 52.03
C GLU A 211 12.65 -22.60 53.43
N GLU A 212 11.77 -21.62 53.65
CA GLU A 212 11.57 -20.97 54.94
C GLU A 212 10.99 -21.94 55.98
N GLN A 213 10.03 -22.78 55.59
CA GLN A 213 9.52 -23.86 56.44
C GLN A 213 10.62 -24.85 56.83
N LYS A 214 11.50 -25.24 55.90
CA LYS A 214 12.64 -26.11 56.22
C LYS A 214 13.60 -25.47 57.22
N LYS A 215 13.90 -24.16 57.08
CA LYS A 215 14.74 -23.43 58.06
C LYS A 215 14.12 -23.38 59.44
N VAL A 216 12.81 -23.18 59.54
CA VAL A 216 12.09 -23.18 60.83
C VAL A 216 12.09 -24.59 61.45
N GLU A 217 11.91 -25.63 60.64
CA GLU A 217 11.96 -27.02 61.12
C GLU A 217 13.37 -27.40 61.62
N GLU A 218 14.41 -26.94 60.93
CA GLU A 218 15.80 -27.15 61.31
C GLU A 218 16.15 -26.40 62.61
N GLN A 219 15.66 -25.17 62.78
CA GLN A 219 15.79 -24.43 64.05
C GLN A 219 15.09 -25.13 65.22
N LYS A 220 13.88 -25.67 65.01
CA LYS A 220 13.18 -26.44 66.06
C LYS A 220 13.95 -27.70 66.47
N LYS A 221 14.51 -28.44 65.50
CA LYS A 221 15.35 -29.61 65.79
C LYS A 221 16.62 -29.23 66.57
N ALA A 222 17.26 -28.10 66.23
CA ALA A 222 18.43 -27.61 66.94
C ALA A 222 18.08 -27.16 68.38
N GLU A 223 16.92 -26.55 68.60
CA GLU A 223 16.46 -26.16 69.94
C GLU A 223 16.08 -27.37 70.80
N GLU A 224 15.46 -28.39 70.19
CA GLU A 224 15.14 -29.65 70.86
C GLU A 224 16.40 -30.42 71.28
N GLN A 225 17.43 -30.44 70.42
CA GLN A 225 18.75 -30.99 70.79
C GLN A 225 19.40 -30.25 71.95
N LYS A 226 19.32 -28.91 71.99
CA LYS A 226 19.83 -28.13 73.13
C LYS A 226 19.09 -28.43 74.44
N LYS A 227 17.77 -28.59 74.41
CA LYS A 227 16.99 -28.96 75.61
C LYS A 227 17.36 -30.35 76.13
N VAL A 228 17.60 -31.31 75.25
CA VAL A 228 18.06 -32.66 75.63
C VAL A 228 19.48 -32.60 76.23
N GLU A 229 20.37 -31.78 75.69
CA GLU A 229 21.72 -31.61 76.21
C GLU A 229 21.72 -30.92 77.59
N GLU A 230 20.83 -29.94 77.80
CA GLU A 230 20.65 -29.25 79.07
C GLU A 230 20.06 -30.18 80.15
N GLN A 231 19.10 -31.04 79.79
CA GLN A 231 18.59 -32.10 80.68
C GLN A 231 19.68 -33.10 81.08
N LYS A 232 20.55 -33.51 80.14
CA LYS A 232 21.67 -34.41 80.45
C LYS A 232 22.68 -33.76 81.39
N LYS A 233 23.00 -32.48 81.21
CA LYS A 233 23.88 -31.73 82.14
C LYS A 233 23.26 -31.62 83.54
N ALA A 234 21.95 -31.42 83.64
CA ALA A 234 21.25 -31.37 84.92
C ALA A 234 21.22 -32.75 85.63
N GLU A 235 21.06 -33.85 84.89
CA GLU A 235 21.20 -35.21 85.45
C GLU A 235 22.63 -35.52 85.89
N GLU A 236 23.63 -35.08 85.13
CA GLU A 236 25.04 -35.29 85.47
C GLU A 236 25.43 -34.54 86.75
N GLN A 237 24.93 -33.32 86.94
CA GLN A 237 25.08 -32.57 88.19
C GLN A 237 24.44 -33.28 89.39
N LYS A 238 23.25 -33.87 89.23
CA LYS A 238 22.60 -34.66 90.30
C LYS A 238 23.41 -35.90 90.67
N LYS A 239 24.00 -36.61 89.69
CA LYS A 239 24.86 -37.77 89.96
C LYS A 239 26.15 -37.40 90.71
N VAL A 240 26.74 -36.24 90.42
CA VAL A 240 27.92 -35.75 91.14
C VAL A 240 27.56 -35.36 92.58
N GLU A 241 26.37 -34.79 92.80
CA GLU A 241 25.90 -34.47 94.15
C GLU A 241 25.59 -35.74 94.98
N GLU A 242 25.06 -36.78 94.34
CA GLU A 242 24.81 -38.09 94.97
C GLU A 242 26.12 -38.83 95.31
N GLN A 243 27.14 -38.73 94.45
CA GLN A 243 28.48 -39.25 94.77
C GLN A 243 29.15 -38.52 95.92
N LYS A 244 28.99 -37.20 96.05
CA LYS A 244 29.52 -36.45 97.21
C LYS A 244 28.84 -36.86 98.53
N LYS A 245 27.54 -37.13 98.52
CA LYS A 245 26.83 -37.65 99.71
C LYS A 245 27.30 -39.06 100.10
N ALA A 246 27.62 -39.91 99.12
CA ALA A 246 28.17 -41.24 99.39
C ALA A 246 29.62 -41.20 99.92
N GLU A 247 30.41 -40.19 99.52
CA GLU A 247 31.78 -40.01 100.01
C GLU A 247 31.82 -39.44 101.45
N ASP A 248 30.87 -38.56 101.83
CA ASP A 248 30.72 -38.10 103.21
C ASP A 248 30.33 -39.25 104.18
N GLN A 249 29.48 -40.19 103.73
CA GLN A 249 29.15 -41.38 104.52
C GLN A 249 30.35 -42.33 104.72
N LYS A 250 31.29 -42.39 103.77
CA LYS A 250 32.53 -43.17 103.93
C LYS A 250 33.52 -42.52 104.90
N LYS A 251 33.57 -41.18 104.99
CA LYS A 251 34.44 -40.48 105.95
C LYS A 251 33.94 -40.62 107.39
N GLU A 252 32.62 -40.72 107.62
CA GLU A 252 32.06 -41.03 108.95
C GLU A 252 32.37 -42.47 109.39
N GLU A 253 32.49 -43.42 108.46
CA GLU A 253 32.81 -44.82 108.78
C GLU A 253 34.31 -45.00 109.10
N GLU A 254 35.19 -44.23 108.46
CA GLU A 254 36.63 -44.25 108.74
C GLU A 254 36.98 -43.64 110.11
N GLN A 255 36.20 -42.67 110.61
CA GLN A 255 36.38 -42.15 111.97
C GLN A 255 35.94 -43.14 113.07
N LYS A 256 35.02 -44.07 112.78
CA LYS A 256 34.65 -45.13 113.74
C LYS A 256 35.68 -46.25 113.86
N GLN A 257 36.53 -46.49 112.86
CA GLN A 257 37.56 -47.52 112.94
C GLN A 257 38.83 -47.06 113.68
N VAL A 258 39.11 -45.75 113.73
CA VAL A 258 40.28 -45.22 114.46
C VAL A 258 40.08 -45.23 115.98
N GLU A 259 38.84 -45.23 116.48
CA GLU A 259 38.56 -45.32 117.92
C GLU A 259 38.70 -46.74 118.50
N THR A 260 38.68 -47.78 117.66
CA THR A 260 38.82 -49.18 118.10
C THR A 260 40.26 -49.72 118.18
N VAL A 261 41.27 -48.98 117.72
CA VAL A 261 42.68 -49.44 117.75
C VAL A 261 43.51 -48.81 118.90
N LYS A 262 42.94 -47.88 119.68
CA LYS A 262 43.61 -47.30 120.87
C LYS A 262 43.27 -47.98 122.21
N LYS A 263 42.77 -49.23 122.19
CA LYS A 263 42.46 -50.01 123.42
C LYS A 263 43.14 -51.39 123.49
N SER A 264 44.18 -51.61 122.70
CA SER A 264 45.06 -52.76 122.83
C SER A 264 46.48 -52.36 122.43
N GLU A 265 47.38 -52.51 123.40
CA GLU A 265 48.83 -52.20 123.44
C GLU A 265 49.28 -50.75 123.65
#